data_AF-A0A7S0L0H6-F1
#
_entry.id   AF-A0A7S0L0H6-F1
#
_cell.length_a   1.000
_cell.length_b   1.000
_cell.length_c   1.000
_cell.angle_alpha   90.00
_cell.angle_beta   90.00
_cell.angle_gamma   90.00
#
_symmetry.space_group_name_H-M   'P 1'
#
loop_
_entity.id
_entity.type
_entity.pdbx_description
1 polymer ?
#
loop_
_entity_poly.entity_id
_entity_poly.type
_entity_poly.pdbx_seq_one_letter_code
_entity_poly.pdbx_strand_id
1 'polypeptide(L)'
;LFTAVSEGLLLGKFVAYVDPQALDPRALNVPHLGDALTRASRMQNLTLSANAATAIGCGVQGLHAAQLIDAEHHQQEVIELVWKLTRNELLSPISPDSNPMLFALHDSARETAADFSRRRPEQLLLRWINHHVHTFIKQHPSQTLLRTTFAVSNLHVDLADGLVLAVLLHQVLPPSSRPALPAKQLPPQELAQKVVEWSTAAKVVFEVTEEDIVLPRKRLLLAYVAALFDNYPCLPVDISARSATKSKRFNSQSREERALRMWMASLGLGLQLTNLYEDCAS
;
A
#
# COMPACT_ATOMS: atom_id res chain seq x y z
N LEU A 1 17.08 -13.01 1.11
CA LEU A 1 16.23 -12.26 2.07
C LEU A 1 16.48 -12.70 3.50
N PHE A 2 16.16 -13.95 3.87
CA PHE A 2 16.18 -14.43 5.26
C PHE A 2 17.53 -14.28 5.96
N THR A 3 18.63 -14.61 5.28
CA THR A 3 19.99 -14.41 5.78
C THR A 3 20.30 -12.93 6.07
N ALA A 4 19.85 -12.01 5.21
CA ALA A 4 20.04 -10.57 5.44
C ALA A 4 19.16 -10.03 6.57
N VAL A 5 17.97 -10.61 6.78
CA VAL A 5 17.13 -10.29 7.93
C VAL A 5 17.77 -10.78 9.23
N SER A 6 18.32 -11.99 9.25
CA SER A 6 18.94 -12.58 10.46
C SER A 6 20.21 -11.86 10.92
N GLU A 7 20.83 -11.04 10.06
CA GLU A 7 21.89 -10.08 10.43
C GLU A 7 21.38 -8.89 11.25
N GLY A 8 20.08 -8.59 11.20
CA GLY A 8 19.42 -7.56 11.99
C GLY A 8 19.55 -6.12 11.47
N LEU A 9 20.51 -5.84 10.58
CA LEU A 9 20.70 -4.51 10.02
C LEU A 9 19.69 -4.16 8.93
N LEU A 10 19.39 -5.09 8.02
CA LEU A 10 18.44 -4.84 6.93
C LEU A 10 17.06 -4.46 7.47
N LEU A 11 16.55 -5.25 8.41
CA LEU A 11 15.23 -5.01 9.00
C LEU A 11 15.20 -3.68 9.77
N GLY A 12 16.22 -3.40 10.59
CA GLY A 12 16.29 -2.14 11.32
C GLY A 12 16.32 -0.92 10.41
N LYS A 13 17.15 -0.95 9.37
CA LYS A 13 17.19 0.14 8.37
C LYS A 13 15.86 0.27 7.61
N PHE A 14 15.20 -0.84 7.31
CA PHE A 14 13.91 -0.80 6.63
C PHE A 14 12.82 -0.18 7.52
N VAL A 15 12.77 -0.52 8.81
CA VAL A 15 11.85 0.13 9.76
C VAL A 15 12.14 1.63 9.88
N ALA A 16 13.42 2.03 9.98
CA ALA A 16 13.81 3.44 10.00
C ALA A 16 13.46 4.19 8.70
N TYR A 17 13.47 3.51 7.56
CA TYR A 17 13.02 4.09 6.29
C TYR A 17 11.51 4.30 6.27
N VAL A 18 10.74 3.31 6.73
CA VAL A 18 9.26 3.37 6.77
C VAL A 18 8.76 4.42 7.76
N ASP A 19 9.36 4.49 8.95
CA ASP A 19 9.05 5.52 9.94
C ASP A 19 10.33 5.93 10.71
N PRO A 20 10.96 7.06 10.34
CA PRO A 20 12.15 7.57 11.01
C PRO A 20 11.93 7.94 12.49
N GLN A 21 10.69 8.13 12.92
CA GLN A 21 10.37 8.40 14.33
C GLN A 21 10.30 7.11 15.16
N ALA A 22 10.08 5.97 14.53
CA ALA A 22 9.94 4.69 15.22
C ALA A 22 11.31 4.06 15.56
N LEU A 23 12.32 4.27 14.72
CA LEU A 23 13.66 3.72 14.92
C LEU A 23 14.73 4.70 14.42
N ASP A 24 15.59 5.15 15.33
CA ASP A 24 16.79 5.91 14.98
C ASP A 24 17.89 4.93 14.50
N PRO A 25 18.37 5.03 13.25
CA PRO A 25 19.38 4.10 12.72
C PRO A 25 20.69 4.12 13.51
N ARG A 26 20.97 5.17 14.29
CA ARG A 26 22.14 5.26 15.18
C ARG A 26 22.08 4.31 16.37
N ALA A 27 20.89 3.81 16.72
CA ALA A 27 20.70 2.83 17.78
C ALA A 27 21.02 1.38 17.33
N LEU A 28 21.25 1.15 16.03
CA LEU A 28 21.60 -0.15 15.50
C LEU A 28 23.09 -0.43 15.69
N ASN A 29 23.40 -1.64 16.17
CA ASN A 29 24.76 -2.15 16.17
C ASN A 29 25.22 -2.34 14.72
N VAL A 30 26.28 -1.64 14.34
CA VAL A 30 26.94 -1.77 13.03
C VAL A 30 28.25 -2.55 13.19
N PRO A 31 28.62 -3.40 12.21
CA PRO A 31 29.91 -4.06 12.23
C PRO A 31 31.05 -3.04 12.18
N HIS A 32 32.11 -3.30 12.95
CA HIS A 32 33.38 -2.61 12.76
C HIS A 32 34.06 -3.15 11.49
N LEU A 33 34.90 -2.33 10.83
CA LEU A 33 35.48 -2.64 9.52
C LEU A 33 36.00 -4.09 9.41
N GLY A 34 35.28 -4.93 8.66
CA GLY A 34 35.66 -6.31 8.34
C GLY A 34 35.03 -7.40 9.22
N ASP A 35 34.44 -7.05 10.36
CA ASP A 35 33.93 -8.05 11.32
C ASP A 35 32.43 -8.31 11.18
N ALA A 36 32.02 -9.56 11.35
CA ALA A 36 30.60 -9.92 11.43
C ALA A 36 30.01 -9.51 12.80
N LEU A 37 28.74 -9.11 12.81
CA LEU A 37 28.03 -8.83 14.07
C LEU A 37 27.93 -10.10 14.94
N THR A 38 28.26 -9.94 16.23
CA THR A 38 28.07 -11.02 17.20
C THR A 38 26.59 -11.42 17.28
N ARG A 39 26.31 -12.67 17.70
CA ARG A 39 24.92 -13.13 17.90
C ARG A 39 24.14 -12.23 18.87
N ALA A 40 24.79 -11.70 19.90
CA ALA A 40 24.18 -10.77 20.85
C ALA A 40 23.81 -9.43 20.19
N SER A 41 24.71 -8.86 19.39
CA SER A 41 24.44 -7.61 18.65
C SER A 41 23.32 -7.77 17.63
N ARG A 42 23.28 -8.92 16.94
CA ARG A 42 22.17 -9.28 16.02
C ARG A 42 20.84 -9.38 16.78
N MET A 43 20.82 -10.05 17.93
CA MET A 43 19.65 -10.14 18.79
C MET A 43 19.13 -8.76 19.22
N GLN A 44 20.03 -7.86 19.64
CA GLN A 44 19.65 -6.50 20.03
C GLN A 44 19.02 -5.72 18.86
N ASN A 45 19.65 -5.76 17.68
CA ASN A 45 19.11 -5.11 16.48
C ASN A 45 17.72 -5.63 16.12
N LEU A 46 17.53 -6.95 16.16
CA LEU A 46 16.26 -7.59 15.83
C LEU A 46 15.17 -7.30 16.86
N THR A 47 15.49 -7.30 18.16
CA THR A 47 14.55 -6.91 19.22
C THR A 47 14.11 -5.47 19.03
N LEU A 48 15.05 -4.54 18.79
CA LEU A 48 14.73 -3.14 18.54
C LEU A 48 13.83 -2.99 17.31
N SER A 49 14.17 -3.68 16.22
CA SER A 49 13.42 -3.61 14.96
C SER A 49 12.01 -4.19 15.08
N ALA A 50 11.85 -5.33 15.76
CA ALA A 50 10.54 -5.96 15.97
C ALA A 50 9.62 -5.11 16.85
N ASN A 51 10.18 -4.51 17.91
CA ASN A 51 9.44 -3.60 18.79
C ASN A 51 9.03 -2.32 18.05
N ALA A 52 9.94 -1.73 17.28
CA ALA A 52 9.65 -0.55 16.47
C ALA A 52 8.59 -0.84 15.39
N ALA A 53 8.69 -1.97 14.69
CA ALA A 53 7.66 -2.41 13.73
C ALA A 53 6.29 -2.61 14.40
N THR A 54 6.26 -3.15 15.62
CA THR A 54 5.02 -3.30 16.40
C THR A 54 4.45 -1.95 16.81
N ALA A 55 5.29 -0.99 17.21
CA ALA A 55 4.87 0.35 17.62
C ALA A 55 4.23 1.17 16.48
N ILE A 56 4.51 0.83 15.22
CA ILE A 56 3.88 1.44 14.04
C ILE A 56 2.75 0.57 13.45
N GLY A 57 2.33 -0.50 14.14
CA GLY A 57 1.23 -1.36 13.70
C GLY A 57 1.59 -2.38 12.61
N CYS A 58 2.88 -2.56 12.34
CA CYS A 58 3.41 -3.53 11.38
C CYS A 58 3.85 -4.86 12.03
N GLY A 59 3.67 -5.03 13.34
CA GLY A 59 4.05 -6.23 14.07
C GLY A 59 3.35 -7.50 13.57
N VAL A 60 4.02 -8.64 13.70
CA VAL A 60 3.46 -9.97 13.45
C VAL A 60 3.26 -10.65 14.81
N GLN A 61 2.04 -11.16 15.04
CA GLN A 61 1.70 -11.75 16.33
C GLN A 61 2.55 -13.00 16.58
N GLY A 62 3.15 -13.07 17.76
CA GLY A 62 3.99 -14.20 18.15
C GLY A 62 5.36 -14.25 17.47
N LEU A 63 5.76 -13.21 16.72
CA LEU A 63 7.09 -13.10 16.13
C LEU A 63 8.06 -12.41 17.09
N HIS A 64 9.11 -13.13 17.48
CA HIS A 64 10.13 -12.65 18.41
C HIS A 64 11.51 -12.56 17.76
N ALA A 65 12.42 -11.79 18.37
CA ALA A 65 13.79 -11.61 17.88
C ALA A 65 14.56 -12.94 17.70
N ALA A 66 14.32 -13.94 18.55
CA ALA A 66 14.94 -15.26 18.41
C ALA A 66 14.52 -15.98 17.12
N GLN A 67 13.25 -15.86 16.72
CA GLN A 67 12.74 -16.42 15.47
C GLN A 67 13.25 -15.63 14.25
N LEU A 68 13.47 -14.32 14.40
CA LEU A 68 14.10 -13.49 13.37
C LEU A 68 15.60 -13.81 13.19
N ILE A 69 16.29 -14.22 14.25
CA ILE A 69 17.66 -14.76 14.11
C ILE A 69 17.64 -16.05 13.31
N ASP A 70 16.60 -16.85 13.47
CA ASP A 70 16.38 -18.10 12.76
C ASP A 70 15.40 -17.93 11.57
N ALA A 71 15.51 -16.80 10.86
CA ALA A 71 14.60 -16.41 9.79
C ALA A 71 14.43 -17.46 8.67
N GLU A 72 15.40 -18.35 8.50
CA GLU A 72 15.34 -19.44 7.50
C GLU A 72 14.30 -20.50 7.84
N HIS A 73 13.99 -20.72 9.12
CA HIS A 73 12.94 -21.62 9.59
C HIS A 73 11.59 -20.89 9.81
N HIS A 74 11.61 -19.56 9.93
CA HIS A 74 10.44 -18.69 10.17
C HIS A 74 10.11 -17.81 8.95
N GLN A 75 10.14 -18.40 7.76
CA GLN A 75 10.06 -17.65 6.50
C GLN A 75 8.72 -16.93 6.33
N GLN A 76 7.61 -17.55 6.75
CA GLN A 76 6.28 -16.99 6.53
C GLN A 76 6.07 -15.74 7.38
N GLU A 77 6.50 -15.78 8.64
CA GLU A 77 6.40 -14.67 9.59
C GLU A 77 7.31 -13.52 9.17
N VAL A 78 8.51 -13.82 8.68
CA VAL A 78 9.44 -12.81 8.12
C VAL A 78 8.85 -12.15 6.88
N ILE A 79 8.29 -12.93 5.95
CA ILE A 79 7.61 -12.40 4.76
C ILE A 79 6.42 -11.54 5.15
N GLU A 80 5.63 -11.95 6.15
CA GLU A 80 4.50 -11.16 6.64
C GLU A 80 4.95 -9.83 7.24
N LEU A 81 6.01 -9.82 8.06
CA LEU A 81 6.56 -8.60 8.64
C LEU A 81 7.06 -7.64 7.56
N VAL A 82 7.86 -8.14 6.62
CA VAL A 82 8.35 -7.35 5.49
C VAL A 82 7.17 -6.79 4.68
N TRP A 83 6.17 -7.61 4.39
CA TRP A 83 4.97 -7.16 3.67
C TRP A 83 4.21 -6.07 4.44
N LYS A 84 4.02 -6.21 5.76
CA LYS A 84 3.33 -5.20 6.56
C LYS A 84 4.05 -3.85 6.51
N LEU A 85 5.38 -3.86 6.60
CA LEU A 85 6.23 -2.67 6.47
C LEU A 85 6.11 -2.06 5.06
N THR A 86 6.25 -2.87 4.01
CA THR A 86 6.09 -2.42 2.61
C THR A 86 4.69 -1.86 2.36
N ARG A 87 3.64 -2.54 2.82
CA ARG A 87 2.24 -2.09 2.70
C ARG A 87 2.04 -0.75 3.40
N ASN A 88 2.63 -0.54 4.57
CA ASN A 88 2.51 0.71 5.29
C ASN A 88 3.11 1.88 4.50
N GLU A 89 4.30 1.68 3.91
CA GLU A 89 4.95 2.72 3.10
C GLU A 89 4.17 3.03 1.82
N LEU A 90 3.79 2.00 1.05
CA LEU A 90 3.05 2.15 -0.20
C LEU A 90 1.68 2.82 -0.03
N LEU A 91 1.00 2.57 1.09
CA LEU A 91 -0.33 3.10 1.35
C LEU A 91 -0.32 4.42 2.13
N SER A 92 0.82 4.82 2.71
CA SER A 92 0.96 6.07 3.46
C SER A 92 0.57 7.35 2.68
N PRO A 93 0.88 7.51 1.38
CA PRO A 93 0.45 8.69 0.62
C PRO A 93 -1.04 8.64 0.24
N ILE A 94 -1.69 7.48 0.33
CA ILE A 94 -3.07 7.23 -0.10
C ILE A 94 -4.04 7.53 1.05
N SER A 95 -3.99 8.77 1.52
CA SER A 95 -4.90 9.31 2.53
C SER A 95 -5.33 10.72 2.13
N PRO A 96 -6.60 11.10 2.28
CA PRO A 96 -7.05 12.47 1.98
C PRO A 96 -6.36 13.54 2.84
N ASP A 97 -5.84 13.14 4.02
CA ASP A 97 -5.03 14.02 4.87
C ASP A 97 -3.66 14.32 4.25
N SER A 98 -3.03 13.31 3.62
CA SER A 98 -1.71 13.43 2.96
C SER A 98 -1.82 13.99 1.54
N ASN A 99 -2.87 13.59 0.80
CA ASN A 99 -3.10 13.94 -0.58
C ASN A 99 -4.52 14.52 -0.76
N PRO A 100 -4.68 15.85 -0.69
CA PRO A 100 -5.98 16.50 -0.81
C PRO A 100 -6.66 16.27 -2.17
N MET A 101 -5.94 15.84 -3.21
CA MET A 101 -6.55 15.54 -4.52
C MET A 101 -7.53 14.38 -4.44
N LEU A 102 -7.39 13.49 -3.45
CA LEU A 102 -8.32 12.38 -3.23
C LEU A 102 -9.74 12.86 -2.93
N PHE A 103 -9.94 14.08 -2.44
CA PHE A 103 -11.29 14.63 -2.24
C PHE A 103 -12.08 14.78 -3.56
N ALA A 104 -11.43 14.78 -4.73
CA ALA A 104 -12.13 14.70 -6.01
C ALA A 104 -12.93 13.39 -6.17
N LEU A 105 -12.60 12.35 -5.38
CA LEU A 105 -13.31 11.07 -5.34
C LEU A 105 -14.39 11.00 -4.25
N HIS A 106 -14.60 12.10 -3.51
CA HIS A 106 -15.65 12.19 -2.50
C HIS A 106 -17.01 12.33 -3.19
N ASP A 107 -17.96 11.49 -2.79
CA ASP A 107 -19.35 11.57 -3.25
C ASP A 107 -20.20 12.13 -2.11
N SER A 108 -20.50 13.43 -2.18
CA SER A 108 -21.27 14.15 -1.17
C SER A 108 -22.71 13.66 -1.01
N ALA A 109 -23.25 12.92 -1.99
CA ALA A 109 -24.59 12.34 -1.90
C ALA A 109 -24.61 11.03 -1.11
N ARG A 110 -23.47 10.33 -1.01
CA ARG A 110 -23.39 9.00 -0.38
C ARG A 110 -22.76 9.02 1.01
N GLU A 111 -21.87 9.96 1.31
CA GLU A 111 -21.16 9.97 2.60
C GLU A 111 -20.67 11.38 2.97
N THR A 112 -20.32 11.57 4.24
CA THR A 112 -19.70 12.81 4.70
C THR A 112 -18.19 12.83 4.38
N ALA A 113 -17.61 14.04 4.33
CA ALA A 113 -16.16 14.18 4.12
C ALA A 113 -15.33 13.53 5.25
N ALA A 114 -15.88 13.45 6.47
CA ALA A 114 -15.28 12.75 7.59
C ALA A 114 -15.24 11.24 7.36
N ASP A 115 -16.35 10.65 6.89
CA ASP A 115 -16.42 9.21 6.57
C ASP A 115 -15.47 8.85 5.43
N PHE A 116 -15.38 9.70 4.41
CA PHE A 116 -14.44 9.52 3.29
C PHE A 116 -12.98 9.52 3.77
N SER A 117 -12.62 10.45 4.65
CA SER A 117 -11.26 10.57 5.20
C SER A 117 -10.85 9.38 6.08
N ARG A 118 -11.82 8.60 6.57
CA ARG A 118 -11.60 7.41 7.42
C ARG A 118 -11.47 6.12 6.61
N ARG A 119 -11.73 6.15 5.31
CA ARG A 119 -11.68 4.94 4.47
C ARG A 119 -10.28 4.36 4.46
N ARG A 120 -10.23 3.03 4.44
CA ARG A 120 -8.97 2.31 4.28
C ARG A 120 -8.33 2.66 2.94
N PRO A 121 -7.00 2.77 2.84
CA PRO A 121 -6.31 3.10 1.60
C PRO A 121 -6.71 2.20 0.42
N GLU A 122 -6.96 0.91 0.65
CA GLU A 122 -7.42 -0.01 -0.40
C GLU A 122 -8.79 0.37 -0.97
N GLN A 123 -9.70 0.88 -0.13
CA GLN A 123 -11.01 1.35 -0.58
C GLN A 123 -10.90 2.65 -1.38
N LEU A 124 -9.95 3.51 -1.02
CA LEU A 124 -9.64 4.72 -1.79
C LEU A 124 -9.06 4.38 -3.15
N LEU A 125 -8.15 3.40 -3.23
CA LEU A 125 -7.64 2.86 -4.50
C LEU A 125 -8.75 2.27 -5.36
N LEU A 126 -9.68 1.51 -4.78
CA LEU A 126 -10.84 0.97 -5.52
C LEU A 126 -11.70 2.09 -6.10
N ARG A 127 -11.94 3.16 -5.34
CA ARG A 127 -12.68 4.34 -5.83
C ARG A 127 -11.95 5.05 -6.95
N TRP A 128 -10.64 5.20 -6.81
CA TRP A 128 -9.79 5.79 -7.82
C TRP A 128 -9.84 4.99 -9.14
N ILE A 129 -9.68 3.67 -9.09
CA ILE A 129 -9.83 2.80 -10.28
C ILE A 129 -11.21 2.96 -10.90
N ASN A 130 -12.27 2.87 -10.08
CA ASN A 130 -13.65 2.99 -10.58
C ASN A 130 -13.93 4.36 -11.20
N HIS A 131 -13.34 5.44 -10.68
CA HIS A 131 -13.44 6.76 -11.29
C HIS A 131 -12.86 6.78 -12.71
N HIS A 132 -11.66 6.22 -12.92
CA HIS A 132 -11.05 6.14 -14.25
C HIS A 132 -11.78 5.19 -15.19
N VAL A 133 -12.24 4.04 -14.69
CA VAL A 133 -13.04 3.09 -15.47
C VAL A 133 -14.36 3.72 -15.94
N HIS A 134 -15.10 4.40 -15.05
CA HIS A 134 -16.32 5.09 -15.44
C HIS A 134 -16.08 6.26 -16.38
N THR A 135 -14.96 6.98 -16.21
CA THR A 135 -14.56 8.05 -17.12
C THR A 135 -14.28 7.50 -18.53
N PHE A 136 -13.58 6.38 -18.62
CA PHE A 136 -13.32 5.69 -19.88
C PHE A 136 -14.61 5.20 -20.57
N ILE A 137 -15.53 4.57 -19.82
CA ILE A 137 -16.83 4.12 -20.37
C ILE A 137 -17.62 5.31 -20.95
N LYS A 138 -17.60 6.47 -20.28
CA LYS A 138 -18.28 7.68 -20.77
C LYS A 138 -17.62 8.25 -22.03
N GLN A 139 -16.29 8.21 -22.13
CA GLN A 139 -15.54 8.71 -23.29
C GLN A 139 -15.68 7.79 -24.51
N HIS A 140 -15.87 6.48 -24.30
CA HIS A 140 -15.95 5.48 -25.35
C HIS A 140 -17.26 4.67 -25.29
N PRO A 141 -18.42 5.28 -25.56
CA PRO A 141 -19.72 4.60 -25.44
C PRO A 141 -19.91 3.43 -26.41
N SER A 142 -19.17 3.40 -27.52
CA SER A 142 -19.23 2.33 -28.53
C SER A 142 -18.39 1.10 -28.20
N GLN A 143 -17.64 1.12 -27.09
CA GLN A 143 -16.81 -0.02 -26.73
C GLN A 143 -17.64 -1.22 -26.26
N THR A 144 -17.14 -2.43 -26.50
CA THR A 144 -17.73 -3.68 -25.98
C THR A 144 -16.87 -4.34 -24.89
N LEU A 145 -15.73 -3.72 -24.55
CA LEU A 145 -14.73 -4.28 -23.62
C LEU A 145 -15.22 -4.34 -22.16
N LEU A 146 -15.95 -3.32 -21.72
CA LEU A 146 -16.51 -3.22 -20.38
C LEU A 146 -18.02 -3.01 -20.43
N ARG A 147 -18.74 -3.67 -19.51
CA ARG A 147 -20.16 -3.41 -19.30
C ARG A 147 -20.32 -2.01 -18.72
N THR A 148 -21.40 -1.33 -19.10
CA THR A 148 -21.71 0.04 -18.63
C THR A 148 -21.85 0.14 -17.10
N THR A 149 -22.22 -0.95 -16.44
CA THR A 149 -22.37 -1.06 -14.99
C THR A 149 -21.17 -1.71 -14.29
N PHE A 150 -20.07 -1.97 -15.01
CA PHE A 150 -18.90 -2.62 -14.42
C PHE A 150 -18.25 -1.72 -13.36
N ALA A 151 -18.01 -2.29 -12.18
CA ALA A 151 -17.30 -1.65 -11.09
C ALA A 151 -16.43 -2.71 -10.41
N VAL A 152 -15.19 -2.33 -10.13
CA VAL A 152 -14.19 -3.14 -9.43
C VAL A 152 -14.56 -3.17 -7.95
N SER A 153 -14.71 -4.38 -7.42
CA SER A 153 -15.03 -4.67 -6.03
C SER A 153 -13.79 -5.08 -5.22
N ASN A 154 -12.76 -5.59 -5.90
CA ASN A 154 -11.56 -6.10 -5.27
C ASN A 154 -10.30 -5.87 -6.12
N LEU A 155 -9.14 -5.73 -5.47
CA LEU A 155 -7.85 -5.47 -6.13
C LEU A 155 -7.11 -6.77 -6.54
N HIS A 156 -7.84 -7.84 -6.84
CA HIS A 156 -7.22 -9.11 -7.20
C HIS A 156 -7.97 -9.86 -8.30
N VAL A 157 -9.06 -10.58 -7.99
CA VAL A 157 -9.82 -11.35 -9.00
C VAL A 157 -10.32 -10.44 -10.12
N ASP A 158 -10.81 -9.25 -9.78
CA ASP A 158 -11.36 -8.31 -10.78
C ASP A 158 -10.26 -7.68 -11.65
N LEU A 159 -8.98 -7.84 -11.30
CA LEU A 159 -7.82 -7.38 -12.07
C LEU A 159 -7.14 -8.51 -12.85
N ALA A 160 -7.55 -9.77 -12.62
CA ALA A 160 -6.85 -10.95 -13.13
C ALA A 160 -6.94 -11.10 -14.66
N ASP A 161 -7.97 -10.52 -15.27
CA ASP A 161 -8.15 -10.51 -16.72
C ASP A 161 -7.25 -9.50 -17.44
N GLY A 162 -6.54 -8.65 -16.69
CA GLY A 162 -5.66 -7.59 -17.20
C GLY A 162 -6.41 -6.42 -17.86
N LEU A 163 -7.73 -6.50 -18.01
CA LEU A 163 -8.50 -5.55 -18.79
C LEU A 163 -8.71 -4.24 -18.03
N VAL A 164 -9.00 -4.34 -16.73
CA VAL A 164 -9.07 -3.16 -15.85
C VAL A 164 -7.73 -2.44 -15.80
N LEU A 165 -6.62 -3.18 -15.71
CA LEU A 165 -5.28 -2.61 -15.69
C LEU A 165 -4.93 -1.92 -17.01
N ALA A 166 -5.29 -2.53 -18.14
CA ALA A 166 -5.10 -1.93 -19.45
C ALA A 166 -5.88 -0.61 -19.61
N VAL A 167 -7.15 -0.59 -19.20
CA VAL A 167 -8.01 0.60 -19.21
C VAL A 167 -7.45 1.68 -18.29
N LEU A 168 -6.99 1.30 -17.10
CA LEU A 168 -6.39 2.21 -16.15
C LEU A 168 -5.13 2.87 -16.73
N LEU A 169 -4.21 2.09 -17.28
CA LEU A 169 -3.01 2.61 -17.94
C LEU A 169 -3.35 3.54 -19.12
N HIS A 170 -4.37 3.21 -19.91
CA HIS A 170 -4.85 4.07 -20.99
C HIS A 170 -5.32 5.46 -20.49
N GLN A 171 -6.02 5.49 -19.35
CA GLN A 171 -6.56 6.72 -18.78
C GLN A 171 -5.49 7.55 -18.07
N VAL A 172 -4.58 6.89 -17.38
CA VAL A 172 -3.66 7.51 -16.43
C VAL A 172 -2.34 7.94 -17.10
N LEU A 173 -1.87 7.21 -18.13
CA LEU A 173 -0.63 7.54 -18.80
C LEU A 173 -0.74 8.80 -19.68
N PRO A 174 0.35 9.58 -19.82
CA PRO A 174 0.38 10.75 -20.68
C PRO A 174 0.13 10.37 -22.15
N PRO A 175 -0.37 11.28 -22.99
CA PRO A 175 -0.73 10.98 -24.38
C PRO A 175 0.40 10.37 -25.22
N SER A 176 1.66 10.68 -24.90
CA SER A 176 2.86 10.13 -25.57
C SER A 176 3.09 8.64 -25.33
N SER A 177 2.67 8.14 -24.17
CA SER A 177 2.88 6.75 -23.72
C SER A 177 1.55 6.00 -23.55
N ARG A 178 0.46 6.60 -24.02
CA ARG A 178 -0.89 6.06 -23.87
C ARG A 178 -1.03 4.78 -24.70
N PRO A 179 -1.33 3.63 -24.09
CA PRO A 179 -1.51 2.40 -24.82
C PRO A 179 -2.77 2.43 -25.69
N ALA A 180 -2.67 1.95 -26.92
CA ALA A 180 -3.84 1.71 -27.75
C ALA A 180 -4.54 0.42 -27.28
N LEU A 181 -5.76 0.56 -26.75
CA LEU A 181 -6.53 -0.59 -26.28
C LEU A 181 -6.92 -1.48 -27.47
N PRO A 182 -6.86 -2.81 -27.30
CA PRO A 182 -7.22 -3.75 -28.35
C PRO A 182 -8.72 -3.65 -28.67
N ALA A 183 -9.07 -3.66 -29.96
CA ALA A 183 -10.46 -3.56 -30.41
C ALA A 183 -11.32 -4.79 -30.05
N LYS A 184 -10.68 -5.92 -29.74
CA LYS A 184 -11.32 -7.15 -29.26
C LYS A 184 -10.65 -7.61 -27.97
N GLN A 185 -11.40 -8.34 -27.15
CA GLN A 185 -10.87 -8.95 -25.94
C GLN A 185 -9.82 -10.00 -26.32
N LEU A 186 -8.57 -9.75 -25.89
CA LEU A 186 -7.45 -10.68 -26.03
C LEU A 186 -7.51 -11.72 -24.90
N PRO A 187 -6.82 -12.88 -25.04
CA PRO A 187 -6.66 -13.80 -23.94
C PRO A 187 -5.92 -13.11 -22.77
N PRO A 188 -6.22 -13.46 -21.50
CA PRO A 188 -5.66 -12.78 -20.33
C PRO A 188 -4.12 -12.74 -20.30
N GLN A 189 -3.47 -13.81 -20.78
CA GLN A 189 -2.00 -13.90 -20.82
C GLN A 189 -1.38 -12.86 -21.75
N GLU A 190 -1.89 -12.71 -22.97
CA GLU A 190 -1.39 -11.71 -23.93
C GLU A 190 -1.68 -10.28 -23.45
N LEU A 191 -2.82 -10.07 -22.79
CA LEU A 191 -3.15 -8.75 -22.26
C LEU A 191 -2.28 -8.39 -21.06
N ALA A 192 -2.02 -9.34 -20.16
CA ALA A 192 -1.11 -9.17 -19.04
C ALA A 192 0.30 -8.83 -19.54
N GLN A 193 0.81 -9.52 -20.57
CA GLN A 193 2.10 -9.21 -21.17
C GLN A 193 2.17 -7.76 -21.67
N LYS A 194 1.14 -7.29 -22.39
CA LYS A 194 1.07 -5.89 -22.85
C LYS A 194 1.01 -4.90 -21.69
N VAL A 195 0.26 -5.21 -20.63
CA VAL A 195 0.20 -4.36 -19.43
C VAL A 195 1.58 -4.22 -18.80
N VAL A 196 2.36 -5.30 -18.72
CA VAL A 196 3.74 -5.26 -18.22
C VAL A 196 4.62 -4.40 -19.12
N GLU A 197 4.57 -4.60 -20.45
CA GLU A 197 5.33 -3.81 -21.42
C GLU A 197 5.05 -2.29 -21.30
N TRP A 198 3.77 -1.92 -21.19
CA TRP A 198 3.37 -0.51 -21.03
C TRP A 198 3.85 0.07 -19.71
N SER A 199 3.84 -0.71 -18.63
CA SER A 199 4.30 -0.28 -17.32
C SER A 199 5.81 -0.12 -17.25
N THR A 200 6.58 -1.01 -17.89
CA THR A 200 8.02 -0.84 -18.06
C THR A 200 8.34 0.41 -18.88
N ALA A 201 7.60 0.65 -19.98
CA ALA A 201 7.77 1.85 -20.79
C ALA A 201 7.45 3.15 -20.02
N ALA A 202 6.46 3.10 -19.13
CA ALA A 202 6.08 4.20 -18.24
C ALA A 202 7.00 4.37 -17.02
N LYS A 203 7.96 3.46 -16.79
CA LYS A 203 8.89 3.46 -15.64
C LYS A 203 8.16 3.48 -14.29
N VAL A 204 7.13 2.64 -14.15
CA VAL A 204 6.46 2.44 -12.85
C VAL A 204 7.45 1.86 -11.84
N VAL A 205 7.45 2.38 -10.61
CA VAL A 205 8.44 2.01 -9.58
C VAL A 205 8.37 0.52 -9.21
N PHE A 206 7.17 -0.06 -9.27
CA PHE A 206 6.92 -1.45 -8.91
C PHE A 206 6.71 -2.31 -10.17
N GLU A 207 7.58 -3.29 -10.36
CA GLU A 207 7.52 -4.23 -11.49
C GLU A 207 6.63 -5.43 -11.15
N VAL A 208 5.85 -5.86 -12.14
CA VAL A 208 4.92 -6.99 -12.05
C VAL A 208 5.14 -7.89 -13.25
N THR A 209 5.03 -9.20 -13.07
CA THR A 209 5.07 -10.18 -14.18
C THR A 209 3.67 -10.54 -14.66
N GLU A 210 3.55 -11.07 -15.87
CA GLU A 210 2.27 -11.54 -16.40
C GLU A 210 1.63 -12.62 -15.51
N GLU A 211 2.45 -13.48 -14.89
CA GLU A 211 1.98 -14.51 -13.96
C GLU A 211 1.35 -13.93 -12.69
N ASP A 212 1.88 -12.81 -12.19
CA ASP A 212 1.36 -12.15 -10.99
C ASP A 212 -0.06 -11.61 -11.19
N ILE A 213 -0.37 -11.20 -12.43
CA ILE A 213 -1.68 -10.71 -12.84
C ILE A 213 -2.64 -11.89 -13.01
N VAL A 214 -2.24 -12.92 -13.77
CA VAL A 214 -3.11 -14.06 -14.10
C VAL A 214 -3.39 -14.97 -12.91
N LEU A 215 -2.46 -15.11 -11.95
CA LEU A 215 -2.62 -15.90 -10.71
C LEU A 215 -3.04 -15.03 -9.50
N PRO A 216 -4.01 -14.12 -9.69
CA PRO A 216 -4.23 -12.87 -8.95
C PRO A 216 -3.52 -12.74 -7.60
N ARG A 217 -2.23 -12.39 -7.63
CA ARG A 217 -1.40 -12.28 -6.41
C ARG A 217 -1.72 -10.97 -5.68
N LYS A 218 -2.66 -11.06 -4.73
CA LYS A 218 -3.23 -9.91 -3.97
C LYS A 218 -2.21 -8.86 -3.51
N ARG A 219 -1.08 -9.28 -2.93
CA ARG A 219 -0.06 -8.37 -2.38
C ARG A 219 0.66 -7.58 -3.48
N LEU A 220 1.02 -8.27 -4.56
CA LEU A 220 1.75 -7.66 -5.68
C LEU A 220 0.84 -6.73 -6.49
N LEU A 221 -0.40 -7.14 -6.74
CA LEU A 221 -1.38 -6.30 -7.43
C LEU A 221 -1.72 -5.03 -6.64
N LEU A 222 -1.86 -5.13 -5.32
CA LEU A 222 -2.03 -3.95 -4.47
C LEU A 222 -0.83 -3.01 -4.57
N ALA A 223 0.39 -3.54 -4.48
CA ALA A 223 1.61 -2.75 -4.54
C ALA A 223 1.76 -2.03 -5.89
N TYR A 224 1.44 -2.73 -6.97
CA TYR A 224 1.45 -2.17 -8.32
C TYR A 224 0.43 -1.05 -8.51
N VAL A 225 -0.81 -1.25 -8.08
CA VAL A 225 -1.85 -0.21 -8.15
C VAL A 225 -1.48 1.00 -7.29
N ALA A 226 -0.92 0.79 -6.10
CA ALA A 226 -0.43 1.86 -5.24
C ALA A 226 0.70 2.66 -5.91
N ALA A 227 1.67 1.97 -6.52
CA ALA A 227 2.76 2.61 -7.26
C ALA A 227 2.27 3.38 -8.50
N LEU A 228 1.25 2.87 -9.21
CA LEU A 228 0.61 3.58 -10.31
C LEU A 228 -0.05 4.87 -9.83
N PHE A 229 -0.77 4.81 -8.71
CA PHE A 229 -1.41 5.99 -8.12
C PHE A 229 -0.38 7.04 -7.71
N ASP A 230 0.74 6.64 -7.10
CA ASP A 230 1.78 7.56 -6.65
C ASP A 230 2.44 8.31 -7.83
N ASN A 231 2.76 7.59 -8.91
CA ASN A 231 3.34 8.20 -10.10
C ASN A 231 2.34 9.06 -10.89
N TYR A 232 1.08 8.62 -10.97
CA TYR A 232 0.08 9.24 -11.82
C TYR A 232 -1.33 9.24 -11.16
N PRO A 233 -1.60 10.17 -10.23
CA PRO A 233 -2.93 10.27 -9.61
C PRO A 233 -4.03 10.66 -10.60
N CYS A 234 -3.73 11.53 -11.56
CA CYS A 234 -4.63 11.99 -12.64
C CYS A 234 -6.04 12.45 -12.19
N LEU A 235 -6.15 13.01 -10.98
CA LEU A 235 -7.39 13.57 -10.44
C LEU A 235 -7.52 15.07 -10.74
N PRO A 236 -8.74 15.58 -10.98
CA PRO A 236 -8.95 17.01 -11.14
C PRO A 236 -8.67 17.72 -9.82
N VAL A 237 -7.93 18.84 -9.88
CA VAL A 237 -7.62 19.63 -8.70
C VAL A 237 -8.87 20.41 -8.29
N ASP A 238 -9.59 19.91 -7.29
CA ASP A 238 -10.70 20.65 -6.70
C ASP A 238 -10.17 21.71 -5.73
N ILE A 239 -10.22 22.99 -6.15
CA ILE A 239 -9.69 24.13 -5.39
C ILE A 239 -10.43 24.29 -4.04
N SER A 240 -11.66 23.79 -3.95
CA SER A 240 -12.49 23.81 -2.74
C SER A 240 -11.96 22.90 -1.61
N ALA A 241 -11.28 21.79 -1.95
CA ALA A 241 -10.78 20.81 -0.99
C ALA A 241 -9.59 21.30 -0.16
N ARG A 242 -8.82 22.29 -0.65
CA ARG A 242 -7.67 22.88 0.07
C ARG A 242 -8.07 23.65 1.33
N SER A 243 -9.33 24.05 1.46
CA SER A 243 -9.83 24.81 2.62
C SER A 243 -10.08 23.90 3.84
N ALA A 244 -10.55 22.68 3.61
CA ALA A 244 -10.94 21.74 4.67
C ALA A 244 -9.75 21.21 5.50
N THR A 245 -8.55 21.13 4.91
CA THR A 245 -7.36 20.52 5.53
C THR A 245 -6.63 21.44 6.52
N LYS A 246 -6.86 22.77 6.48
CA LYS A 246 -6.23 23.71 7.43
C LYS A 246 -6.76 23.60 8.86
N SER A 247 -7.82 22.81 9.10
CA SER A 247 -8.46 22.72 10.42
C SER A 247 -7.94 21.57 11.32
N LYS A 248 -7.04 20.71 10.86
CA LYS A 248 -6.39 19.69 11.73
C LYS A 248 -5.10 20.26 12.34
N ARG A 249 -5.26 21.26 13.22
CA ARG A 249 -4.20 21.63 14.17
C ARG A 249 -4.03 20.49 15.19
N PHE A 250 -2.78 20.08 15.41
CA PHE A 250 -2.27 19.26 16.54
C PHE A 250 -3.32 19.00 17.64
N ASN A 251 -4.04 17.88 17.55
CA ASN A 251 -4.97 17.46 18.60
C ASN A 251 -4.26 16.43 19.48
N SER A 252 -4.03 16.76 20.76
CA SER A 252 -3.43 15.85 21.75
C SER A 252 -4.19 14.51 21.82
N GLN A 253 -5.50 14.56 21.60
CA GLN A 253 -6.38 13.39 21.52
C GLN A 253 -5.96 12.41 20.41
N SER A 254 -5.43 12.90 19.28
CA SER A 254 -4.96 12.03 18.19
C SER A 254 -3.66 11.30 18.54
N ARG A 255 -2.81 11.86 19.42
CA ARG A 255 -1.59 11.18 19.88
C ARG A 255 -1.91 10.06 20.86
N GLU A 256 -2.78 10.32 21.83
CA GLU A 256 -3.23 9.32 22.80
C GLU A 256 -4.00 8.19 22.13
N GLU A 257 -4.89 8.52 21.20
CA GLU A 257 -5.63 7.55 20.38
C GLU A 257 -4.69 6.63 19.61
N ARG A 258 -3.68 7.19 18.93
CA ARG A 258 -2.66 6.39 18.23
C ARG A 258 -1.88 5.50 19.19
N ALA A 259 -1.45 6.03 20.34
CA ALA A 259 -0.69 5.25 21.31
C ALA A 259 -1.49 4.03 21.84
N LEU A 260 -2.76 4.24 22.19
CA LEU A 260 -3.64 3.18 22.69
C LEU A 260 -3.97 2.14 21.60
N ARG A 261 -4.19 2.55 20.35
CA ARG A 261 -4.36 1.62 19.23
C ARG A 261 -3.14 0.73 19.02
N MET A 262 -1.94 1.32 19.02
CA MET A 262 -0.71 0.56 18.83
C MET A 262 -0.45 -0.38 20.01
N TRP A 263 -0.75 0.05 21.23
CA TRP A 263 -0.70 -0.81 22.40
C TRP A 263 -1.65 -2.01 22.27
N MET A 264 -2.92 -1.80 21.90
CA MET A 264 -3.85 -2.93 21.72
C MET A 264 -3.49 -3.85 20.56
N ALA A 265 -2.96 -3.30 19.46
CA ALA A 265 -2.46 -4.11 18.36
C ALA A 265 -1.31 -5.03 18.82
N SER A 266 -0.46 -4.56 19.74
CA SER A 266 0.62 -5.36 20.33
C SER A 266 0.13 -6.51 21.22
N LEU A 267 -1.08 -6.42 21.78
CA LEU A 267 -1.67 -7.48 22.63
C LEU A 267 -2.13 -8.70 21.83
N GLY A 268 -2.18 -8.62 20.49
CA GLY A 268 -2.58 -9.76 19.65
C GLY A 268 -4.06 -10.13 19.75
N LEU A 269 -4.93 -9.16 20.08
CA LEU A 269 -6.38 -9.37 20.24
C LEU A 269 -7.11 -9.64 18.91
N GLY A 270 -6.41 -9.63 17.76
CA GLY A 270 -6.99 -9.83 16.42
C GLY A 270 -7.88 -8.68 15.93
N LEU A 271 -8.03 -7.60 16.70
CA LEU A 271 -8.84 -6.45 16.37
C LEU A 271 -8.03 -5.45 15.53
N GLN A 272 -8.45 -5.21 14.29
CA GLN A 272 -7.89 -4.13 13.47
C GLN A 272 -8.61 -2.82 13.76
N LEU A 273 -8.13 -2.12 14.80
CA LEU A 273 -8.71 -0.84 15.23
C LEU A 273 -8.31 0.27 14.26
N THR A 274 -9.32 0.88 13.65
CA THR A 274 -9.18 2.06 12.80
C THR A 274 -9.33 3.35 13.59
N ASN A 275 -10.25 3.37 14.57
CA ASN A 275 -10.50 4.51 15.44
C ASN A 275 -10.91 4.00 16.83
N LEU A 276 -10.08 4.28 17.83
CA LEU A 276 -10.30 3.81 19.20
C LEU A 276 -11.70 4.15 19.74
N TYR A 277 -12.16 5.38 19.51
CA TYR A 277 -13.35 5.90 20.17
C TYR A 277 -14.64 5.27 19.65
N GLU A 278 -14.67 4.88 18.37
CA GLU A 278 -15.84 4.28 17.74
C GLU A 278 -15.79 2.76 17.85
N ASP A 279 -14.60 2.17 17.65
CA ASP A 279 -14.41 0.72 17.72
C ASP A 279 -14.60 0.17 19.15
N CYS A 280 -14.45 1.02 20.17
CA CYS A 280 -14.71 0.69 21.59
C CYS A 280 -16.03 1.26 22.14
N ALA A 281 -16.88 1.87 21.30
CA ALA A 281 -18.15 2.43 21.75
C ALA A 281 -19.26 1.38 21.95
N SER A 282 -19.08 0.16 21.43
CA SER A 282 -20.04 -0.94 21.48
C SER A 282 -19.82 -1.88 22.67
#